data_AF-A0A5A5RPS0-F1
#
_entry.id   AF-A0A5A5RPS0-F1
#
_cell.length_a   1.000
_cell.length_b   1.000
_cell.length_c   1.000
_cell.angle_alpha   90.00
_cell.angle_beta   90.00
_cell.angle_gamma   90.00
#
_symmetry.space_group_name_H-M   'P 1'
#
loop_
_entity.id
_entity.type
_entity.pdbx_description
1 polymer ?
#
loop_
_entity_poly.entity_id
_entity_poly.type
_entity_poly.pdbx_seq_one_letter_code
_entity_poly.pdbx_strand_id
1 'polypeptide(L)' 'MTISPSVTAKKLKIGQLRKVHHIAFNVKDMDASRHFYGEILGLEELKGEKIPTTLKELVAQGKVANFITPDGTVSC' A
#
# COMPACT_ATOMS: atom_id res chain seq x y z
N MET A 1 28.37 -18.93 27.38
CA MET A 1 27.33 -17.89 27.40
C MET A 1 27.57 -16.98 26.21
N THR A 2 26.81 -17.16 25.13
CA THR A 2 26.89 -16.32 23.93
C THR A 2 25.96 -15.14 24.11
N ILE A 3 26.55 -13.94 24.18
CA ILE A 3 25.84 -12.68 24.33
C ILE A 3 25.25 -12.33 22.96
N SER A 4 23.93 -12.38 22.82
CA SER A 4 23.25 -11.91 21.62
C SER A 4 23.46 -10.40 21.48
N PRO A 5 23.83 -9.89 20.28
CA PRO A 5 24.01 -8.46 20.10
C PRO A 5 22.65 -7.75 20.26
N SER A 6 22.63 -6.75 21.14
CA SER A 6 21.51 -5.83 21.31
C SER A 6 21.18 -5.18 19.96
N VAL A 7 20.00 -5.48 19.42
CA VAL A 7 19.47 -4.81 18.24
C VAL A 7 19.12 -3.38 18.63
N THR A 8 20.07 -2.46 18.46
CA THR A 8 19.83 -1.03 18.63
C THR A 8 18.78 -0.60 17.62
N ALA A 9 17.57 -0.29 18.08
CA ALA A 9 16.47 0.14 17.22
C ALA A 9 16.93 1.36 16.39
N LYS A 10 17.05 1.15 15.08
CA LYS A 10 17.48 2.17 14.13
C LYS A 10 16.37 3.21 14.00
N LYS A 11 16.45 4.28 14.80
CA LYS A 11 15.53 5.41 14.71
C LYS A 11 15.85 6.24 13.46
N LEU A 12 14.83 6.75 12.79
CA LEU A 12 15.00 7.74 11.74
C LEU A 12 15.54 9.03 12.36
N LYS A 13 16.53 9.65 11.71
CA LYS A 13 17.01 10.98 12.07
C LYS A 13 15.99 12.03 11.64
N ILE A 14 16.01 13.19 12.30
CA ILE A 14 15.20 14.35 11.94
C ILE A 14 15.45 14.69 10.45
N GLY A 15 14.37 14.89 9.69
CA GLY A 15 14.40 15.17 8.26
C GLY A 15 14.54 13.95 7.32
N GLN A 16 14.70 12.72 7.85
CA GLN A 16 14.76 11.52 7.01
C GLN A 16 13.38 11.02 6.55
N LEU A 17 12.33 11.27 7.32
CA LEU A 17 10.96 10.98 6.89
C LEU A 17 10.52 12.07 5.92
N ARG A 18 10.46 11.75 4.62
CA ARG A 18 10.16 12.73 3.57
C ARG A 18 8.75 12.63 3.00
N LYS A 19 8.21 11.42 2.92
CA LYS A 19 6.88 11.16 2.38
C LYS A 19 6.36 9.78 2.81
N VAL A 20 5.04 9.65 2.79
CA VAL A 20 4.38 8.34 2.78
C VAL A 20 4.46 7.80 1.36
N HIS A 21 4.85 6.53 1.20
CA HIS A 21 4.90 5.89 -0.12
C HIS A 21 3.57 5.19 -0.44
N HIS A 22 3.02 4.50 0.55
CA HIS A 22 1.75 3.80 0.42
C HIS A 22 1.04 3.69 1.77
N ILE A 23 -0.27 3.50 1.72
CA ILE A 23 -1.12 3.21 2.88
C ILE A 23 -1.98 2.01 2.50
N ALA A 24 -2.08 1.02 3.39
CA ALA A 24 -2.89 -0.16 3.18
C ALA A 24 -4.00 -0.21 4.23
N PHE A 25 -5.24 -0.37 3.80
CA PHE A 25 -6.40 -0.54 4.65
C PHE A 25 -6.88 -1.99 4.57
N ASN A 26 -6.93 -2.67 5.72
CA ASN A 26 -7.66 -3.93 5.77
C ASN A 26 -9.16 -3.62 5.83
N VAL A 27 -9.90 -4.05 4.81
CA VAL A 27 -11.32 -3.76 4.67
C VAL A 27 -12.13 -5.04 4.79
N LYS A 28 -13.35 -4.92 5.31
CA LYS A 28 -14.28 -6.04 5.42
C LYS A 28 -14.81 -6.47 4.05
N ASP A 29 -15.01 -5.52 3.15
CA ASP A 29 -15.62 -5.70 1.83
C ASP A 29 -14.79 -4.95 0.78
N MET A 30 -14.19 -5.71 -0.13
CA MET A 30 -13.29 -5.17 -1.15
C MET A 30 -14.07 -4.43 -2.25
N ASP A 31 -15.28 -4.87 -2.59
CA ASP A 31 -16.06 -4.28 -3.67
C ASP A 31 -16.64 -2.93 -3.23
N ALA A 32 -17.11 -2.84 -1.98
CA ALA A 32 -17.51 -1.55 -1.39
C ALA A 32 -16.35 -0.55 -1.35
N SER A 33 -15.13 -1.01 -1.04
CA SER A 33 -13.92 -0.19 -1.06
C SER A 33 -13.61 0.33 -2.47
N ARG A 34 -13.67 -0.56 -3.48
CA ARG A 34 -13.46 -0.20 -4.89
C ARG A 34 -14.45 0.83 -5.39
N HIS A 35 -15.73 0.66 -5.05
CA HIS A 35 -16.77 1.62 -5.39
C HIS A 35 -16.49 2.99 -4.75
N PHE A 36 -16.15 3.02 -3.46
CA PHE A 36 -15.88 4.28 -2.77
C PHE A 36 -14.63 5.00 -3.32
N TYR A 37 -13.49 4.32 -3.35
CA TYR A 37 -12.24 4.94 -3.79
C TYR A 37 -12.20 5.21 -5.30
N GLY A 38 -12.78 4.31 -6.11
CA GLY A 38 -12.78 4.42 -7.57
C GLY A 38 -13.86 5.33 -8.13
N GLU A 39 -15.12 5.19 -7.68
CA GLU A 39 -16.26 5.89 -8.28
C GLU A 39 -16.65 7.15 -7.51
N ILE A 40 -16.69 7.08 -6.17
CA ILE A 40 -17.10 8.23 -5.35
C ILE A 40 -15.95 9.25 -5.23
N LEU A 41 -14.74 8.78 -4.92
CA LEU A 41 -13.56 9.64 -4.81
C LEU A 41 -12.83 9.86 -6.15
N GLY A 42 -13.07 9.01 -7.15
CA GLY A 42 -12.48 9.17 -8.48
C GLY A 42 -11.00 8.79 -8.57
N LEU A 43 -10.48 7.94 -7.68
CA LEU A 43 -9.11 7.46 -7.75
C LEU A 43 -8.94 6.41 -8.85
N GLU A 44 -7.77 6.41 -9.50
CA GLU A 44 -7.48 5.43 -10.55
C GLU A 44 -7.07 4.09 -9.93
N GLU A 45 -7.90 3.06 -10.13
CA GLU A 45 -7.55 1.68 -9.78
C GLU A 45 -6.53 1.09 -10.77
N LEU A 46 -5.48 0.47 -10.27
CA LEU A 46 -4.47 -0.20 -11.07
C LEU A 46 -4.98 -1.53 -11.62
N LYS A 47 -4.98 -1.64 -12.94
CA LYS A 47 -5.45 -2.81 -13.70
C LYS A 47 -4.40 -3.26 -14.72
N GLY A 48 -4.43 -4.55 -15.06
CA GLY A 48 -3.58 -5.13 -16.11
C GLY A 48 -2.08 -4.91 -15.85
N GLU A 49 -1.40 -4.31 -16.81
CA GLU A 49 0.05 -4.06 -16.75
C GLU A 49 0.46 -3.02 -15.69
N LYS A 50 -0.48 -2.19 -15.23
CA LYS A 50 -0.24 -1.20 -14.18
C LYS A 50 -0.10 -1.82 -12.79
N ILE A 51 -0.48 -3.09 -12.61
CA ILE A 51 -0.32 -3.81 -11.35
C ILE A 51 1.15 -4.24 -11.21
N PRO A 52 1.84 -3.89 -10.10
CA PRO A 52 3.20 -4.37 -9.83
C PRO A 52 3.27 -5.89 -9.88
N THR A 53 4.33 -6.44 -10.46
CA THR A 53 4.49 -7.89 -10.65
C THR A 53 4.36 -8.68 -9.35
N THR A 54 4.81 -8.11 -8.24
CA THR A 54 4.73 -8.69 -6.88
C THR A 54 3.31 -8.76 -6.32
N LEU A 55 2.34 -8.04 -6.90
CA LEU A 55 0.95 -7.96 -6.41
C LEU A 55 -0.07 -8.63 -7.35
N LYS A 56 0.31 -8.99 -8.58
CA LYS A 56 -0.61 -9.55 -9.60
C LYS A 56 -1.43 -10.73 -9.08
N GLU A 57 -0.81 -11.66 -8.36
CA GLU A 57 -1.50 -12.82 -7.79
C GLU A 57 -2.50 -12.43 -6.71
N LEU A 58 -2.17 -11.46 -5.85
CA LEU A 58 -3.06 -11.00 -4.79
C LEU A 58 -4.26 -10.26 -5.35
N VAL A 59 -4.06 -9.46 -6.40
CA VAL A 59 -5.15 -8.79 -7.13
C VAL A 59 -6.04 -9.82 -7.84
N ALA A 60 -5.45 -10.83 -8.49
CA ALA A 60 -6.21 -11.91 -9.14
C ALA A 60 -7.05 -12.72 -8.13
N GLN A 61 -6.57 -12.86 -6.89
CA GLN A 61 -7.30 -13.51 -5.79
C GLN A 61 -8.35 -12.58 -5.13
N GLY A 62 -8.47 -11.32 -5.56
CA GLY A 62 -9.37 -10.34 -4.95
C GLY A 62 -8.96 -9.88 -3.55
N LYS A 63 -7.70 -10.12 -3.14
CA LYS A 63 -7.20 -9.80 -1.80
C LYS A 63 -6.72 -8.36 -1.66
N VAL A 64 -6.41 -7.70 -2.76
CA VAL A 64 -5.87 -6.33 -2.80
C VAL A 64 -6.45 -5.61 -4.02
N ALA A 65 -6.77 -4.32 -3.85
CA ALA A 65 -7.04 -3.40 -4.95
C ALA A 65 -6.19 -2.15 -4.75
N ASN A 66 -5.35 -1.79 -5.73
CA ASN A 66 -4.44 -0.66 -5.61
C ASN A 66 -5.00 0.56 -6.33
N PHE A 67 -4.88 1.73 -5.71
CA PHE A 67 -5.26 3.03 -6.26
C PHE A 67 -4.08 3.99 -6.23
N ILE A 68 -3.98 4.88 -7.20
CA ILE A 68 -2.97 5.96 -7.22
C ILE A 68 -3.67 7.30 -7.02
N THR A 69 -3.19 8.07 -6.05
CA THR A 69 -3.60 9.46 -5.84
C THR A 69 -2.82 10.41 -6.77
N PRO A 70 -3.31 11.65 -7.01
CA PRO A 70 -2.64 12.59 -7.92
C PRO A 70 -1.19 12.95 -7.55
N ASP A 71 -0.82 12.85 -6.27
CA ASP A 71 0.55 13.08 -5.78
C ASP A 71 1.46 11.83 -5.90
N GLY A 72 0.93 10.73 -6.44
CA GLY A 72 1.64 9.47 -6.67
C GLY A 72 1.69 8.54 -5.45
N THR A 73 0.95 8.84 -4.37
CA THR A 73 0.80 7.92 -3.24
C THR A 73 -0.08 6.71 -3.63
N VAL A 74 0.29 5.51 -3.18
CA VAL A 74 -0.50 4.29 -3.46
C VAL A 74 -1.39 3.95 -2.26
N SER A 75 -2.67 3.72 -2.50
CA SER A 75 -3.61 3.15 -1.52
C SER A 75 -3.92 1.71 -1.87
N CYS A 76 -3.95 0.79 -0.90
CA CYS A 76 -4.31 -0.62 -1.10
C CYS A 76 -5.31 -1.15 -0.07
#